data_AF-A0A7S7ZBR0-F1
#
_entry.id   AF-A0A7S7ZBR0-F1
#
_cell.length_a   1.000
_cell.length_b   1.000
_cell.length_c   1.000
_cell.angle_alpha   90.00
_cell.angle_beta   90.00
_cell.angle_gamma   90.00
#
_symmetry.space_group_name_H-M   'P 1'
#
loop_
_entity.id
_entity.type
_entity.pdbx_description
1 polymer ?
#
loop_
_entity_poly.entity_id
_entity_poly.type
_entity_poly.pdbx_seq_one_letter_code
_entity_poly.pdbx_strand_id
1 'polypeptide(L)' 'MEETMLPLTIDDLFYLTRDELCRLTFGFEDELDLLESGTVARLNVLVSLDNIRRVMARRRLHF' A
#
# COMPACT_ATOMS: atom_id res chain seq x y z
N MET A 1 0.04 22.21 -6.72
CA MET A 1 0.77 21.12 -7.40
C MET A 1 0.24 19.86 -6.73
N GLU A 2 -0.75 19.20 -7.31
CA GLU A 2 -1.24 17.91 -6.78
C GLU A 2 -0.13 16.89 -7.02
N GLU A 3 0.65 16.60 -5.98
CA GLU A 3 1.47 15.39 -5.96
C GLU A 3 0.50 14.21 -6.00
N THR A 4 0.22 13.75 -7.22
CA THR A 4 -0.50 12.50 -7.42
C THR A 4 0.41 11.40 -6.90
N MET A 5 0.21 11.03 -5.64
CA MET A 5 0.93 9.95 -4.99
C MET A 5 0.73 8.69 -5.81
N LEU A 6 1.77 8.27 -6.54
CA LEU A 6 1.70 7.09 -7.38
C LEU A 6 1.57 5.84 -6.50
N PRO A 7 0.73 4.86 -6.88
CA PRO A 7 0.59 3.64 -6.10
C PRO A 7 1.89 2.84 -6.09
N LEU A 8 2.23 2.23 -4.96
CA LEU A 8 3.36 1.33 -4.86
C LEU A 8 3.11 0.07 -5.69
N THR A 9 4.03 -0.24 -6.59
CA THR A 9 3.93 -1.41 -7.45
C THR A 9 4.37 -2.68 -6.72
N ILE A 10 4.05 -3.84 -7.30
CA ILE A 10 4.53 -5.12 -6.78
C ILE A 10 6.06 -5.17 -6.74
N ASP A 11 6.74 -4.60 -7.74
CA ASP A 11 8.19 -4.64 -7.85
C ASP A 11 8.86 -3.77 -6.78
N ASP A 12 8.28 -2.60 -6.48
CA ASP A 12 8.74 -1.73 -5.38
C ASP A 12 8.67 -2.46 -4.03
N LEU A 13 7.62 -3.26 -3.84
CA LEU A 13 7.30 -3.94 -2.59
C LEU A 13 8.00 -5.30 -2.44
N PHE A 14 8.44 -5.93 -3.54
CA PHE A 14 8.89 -7.32 -3.53
C PHE A 14 10.12 -7.55 -2.65
N TYR A 15 10.98 -6.55 -2.52
CA TYR A 15 12.24 -6.63 -1.78
C TYR A 15 12.14 -6.24 -0.31
N LEU A 16 11.01 -5.67 0.13
CA LEU A 16 10.80 -5.27 1.52
C LEU A 16 10.71 -6.48 2.44
N THR A 17 11.08 -6.33 3.70
CA THR A 17 10.84 -7.34 4.74
C THR A 17 9.36 -7.41 5.10
N ARG A 18 8.95 -8.49 5.77
CA ARG A 18 7.60 -8.60 6.35
C ARG A 18 7.27 -7.38 7.21
N ASP A 19 8.18 -6.99 8.10
CA ASP A 19 7.94 -5.91 9.07
C ASP A 19 7.84 -4.55 8.39
N GLU A 20 8.53 -4.34 7.27
CA GLU A 20 8.35 -3.14 6.44
C GLU A 20 7.00 -3.14 5.73
N LEU A 21 6.57 -4.28 5.17
CA LEU A 21 5.24 -4.42 4.54
C LEU A 21 4.10 -4.22 5.55
N CYS A 22 4.24 -4.73 6.77
CA CYS A 22 3.26 -4.51 7.84
C CYS A 22 3.23 -3.03 8.26
N ARG A 23 4.39 -2.38 8.44
CA ARG A 23 4.45 -0.94 8.75
C ARG A 23 3.81 -0.08 7.66
N LEU A 24 4.05 -0.40 6.39
CA LEU A 24 3.39 0.28 5.27
C LEU A 24 1.89 0.07 5.29
N THR A 25 1.42 -1.14 5.63
CA THR A 25 -0.02 -1.41 5.73
C THR A 25 -0.68 -0.52 6.78
N PHE A 26 -0.10 -0.44 7.99
CA PHE A 26 -0.61 0.44 9.04
C PHE A 26 -0.61 1.92 8.61
N GLY A 27 0.49 2.39 8.01
CA GLY A 27 0.57 3.78 7.52
C GLY A 27 -0.48 4.09 6.45
N PHE A 28 -0.75 3.16 5.54
CA PHE A 28 -1.80 3.32 4.53
C PHE A 28 -3.20 3.22 5.08
N GLU A 29 -3.45 2.40 6.12
CA GLU A 29 -4.74 2.36 6.80
C GLU A 29 -5.03 3.70 7.50
N ASP A 30 -4.04 4.27 8.20
CA ASP A 30 -4.16 5.61 8.80
C ASP A 30 -4.39 6.69 7.72
N GLU A 31 -3.66 6.63 6.60
CA GLU A 31 -3.85 7.56 5.49
C GLU A 31 -5.23 7.44 4.85
N LEU A 32 -5.74 6.20 4.71
CA LEU A 32 -7.06 5.95 4.13
C LEU A 32 -8.17 6.60 4.94
N ASP A 33 -8.05 6.70 6.25
CA ASP A 33 -9.04 7.36 7.11
C ASP A 33 -9.06 8.88 6.94
N LEU A 34 -7.96 9.47 6.44
CA LEU A 34 -7.84 10.91 6.19
C LEU A 34 -8.29 11.31 4.77
N LEU A 35 -8.38 10.36 3.85
CA LEU A 35 -8.67 10.62 2.44
C LEU A 35 -10.16 10.51 2.11
N GLU A 36 -10.70 11.56 1.49
CA GLU A 36 -12.09 11.58 1.02
C GLU A 36 -12.37 10.47 -0.02
N SER A 37 -13.56 9.88 0.07
CA SER A 37 -14.03 8.88 -0.88
C SER A 37 -14.07 9.41 -2.31
N GLY A 38 -13.67 8.60 -3.28
CA GLY A 38 -13.70 8.96 -4.70
C GLY A 38 -12.50 9.78 -5.18
N THR A 39 -11.54 10.11 -4.30
CA THR A 39 -10.29 10.76 -4.70
C THR A 39 -9.31 9.77 -5.34
N VAL A 40 -8.49 10.27 -6.27
CA VAL A 40 -7.41 9.49 -6.90
C VAL A 40 -6.39 9.03 -5.85
N ALA A 41 -6.11 9.88 -4.85
CA ALA A 41 -5.24 9.53 -3.73
C ALA A 41 -5.76 8.30 -2.97
N ARG A 42 -7.06 8.27 -2.62
CA ARG A 42 -7.68 7.13 -1.94
C ARG A 42 -7.58 5.85 -2.78
N LEU A 43 -7.82 5.97 -4.09
CA LEU A 43 -7.67 4.84 -5.01
C LEU A 43 -6.22 4.32 -5.02
N ASN A 44 -5.22 5.20 -5.08
CA ASN A 44 -3.81 4.82 -5.11
C ASN A 44 -3.37 4.13 -3.80
N VAL A 45 -3.85 4.59 -2.65
CA VAL A 45 -3.63 3.92 -1.36
C VAL A 45 -4.25 2.51 -1.35
N LEU A 46 -5.50 2.37 -1.81
CA LEU A 46 -6.17 1.06 -1.91
C LEU A 46 -5.44 0.10 -2.87
N VAL A 47 -4.95 0.59 -4.00
CA VAL A 47 -4.13 -0.20 -4.94
C VAL A 47 -2.82 -0.65 -4.28
N SER A 48 -2.17 0.23 -3.51
CA SER A 48 -0.93 -0.09 -2.79
C SER A 48 -1.16 -1.16 -1.72
N LEU A 49 -2.26 -1.07 -0.97
CA LEU A 49 -2.68 -2.09 0.01
C LEU A 49 -2.94 -3.45 -0.65
N ASP A 50 -3.61 -3.48 -1.81
CA ASP A 50 -3.82 -4.72 -2.57
C ASP A 50 -2.49 -5.32 -3.04
N ASN A 51 -1.57 -4.49 -3.54
CA ASN A 51 -0.24 -4.93 -3.95
C ASN A 51 0.57 -5.51 -2.78
N ILE A 52 0.50 -4.92 -1.58
CA ILE A 52 1.13 -5.48 -0.37
C ILE A 52 0.58 -6.88 -0.08
N ARG A 53 -0.75 -7.04 -0.08
CA ARG A 53 -1.39 -8.35 0.13
C ARG A 53 -0.94 -9.39 -0.90
N ARG A 54 -0.82 -9.00 -2.17
CA ARG A 54 -0.30 -9.88 -3.24
C ARG A 54 1.16 -10.26 -3.01
N VAL A 55 2.01 -9.32 -2.60
CA VAL A 55 3.42 -9.60 -2.29
C VAL A 55 3.54 -10.55 -1.10
N MET A 56 2.80 -10.32 -0.01
CA MET A 56 2.79 -11.20 1.14
C MET A 56 2.35 -12.62 0.76
N ALA A 57 1.28 -12.76 -0.02
CA ALA A 57 0.82 -14.06 -0.51
C ALA A 57 1.86 -14.76 -1.41
N ARG A 58 2.46 -14.03 -2.37
CA ARG A 58 3.48 -14.58 -3.28
C ARG A 58 4.73 -15.03 -2.55
N ARG A 59 5.14 -14.30 -1.51
CA ARG A 59 6.34 -14.58 -0.71
C ARG A 59 6.07 -15.46 0.49
N ARG A 60 4.82 -15.92 0.67
CA ARG A 60 4.38 -16.74 1.82
C ARG A 60 4.70 -16.10 3.17
N LEU A 61 4.55 -14.78 3.24
CA LEU A 61 4.68 -14.01 4.47
C LEU A 61 3.32 -13.96 5.17
N HIS A 62 3.32 -14.24 6.46
CA HIS A 62 2.12 -14.15 7.29
C HIS A 62 2.03 -12.77 7.95
N PHE A 63 0.79 -12.31 8.16
CA PHE A 63 0.51 -11.11 8.95
C PHE A 63 0.90 -11.35 10.41
#